data_AF-A0A7W1MT44-F1
#
_entry.id   AF-A0A7W1MT44-F1
#
_cell.length_a   1.000
_cell.length_b   1.000
_cell.length_c   1.000
_cell.angle_alpha   90.00
_cell.angle_beta   90.00
_cell.angle_gamma   90.00
#
_symmetry.space_group_name_H-M   'P 1'
#
loop_
_entity.id
_entity.type
_entity.pdbx_description
1 polymer ?
#
loop_
_entity_poly.entity_id
_entity_poly.type
_entity_poly.pdbx_seq_one_letter_code
_entity_poly.pdbx_strand_id
1 'polypeptide(L)'
;MAAASEAILALKPVTFRYKEDLDPAGTAQFGLVAEEVARIDPDLVGRDEQGKPYTVRYEAVNAMLLNEFLKEHRKVEKMETRMAEERKKFESALVQQQKQIAGLTIGLKEQAAQLRKINSQPHLAQQPQLVSNTKQHGQTN
;
A
#
# COMPACT_ATOMS: atom_id res chain seq x y z
N MET A 1 18.38 20.22 14.54
CA MET A 1 17.97 19.26 15.58
C MET A 1 17.38 17.98 15.02
N ALA A 2 16.44 18.01 14.06
CA ALA A 2 15.82 16.79 13.53
C ALA A 2 16.84 15.74 13.02
N ALA A 3 17.80 16.10 12.16
CA ALA A 3 18.78 15.13 11.67
C ALA A 3 19.80 14.66 12.72
N ALA A 4 19.97 15.39 13.82
CA ALA A 4 21.00 15.08 14.81
C ALA A 4 20.67 13.80 15.60
N SER A 5 19.40 13.58 15.91
CA SER A 5 18.95 12.40 16.67
C SER A 5 18.85 11.12 15.85
N GLU A 6 18.94 11.19 14.51
CA GLU A 6 18.79 10.02 13.64
C GLU A 6 19.99 9.06 13.72
N ALA A 7 21.15 9.54 14.18
CA ALA A 7 22.32 8.70 14.43
C ALA A 7 22.01 7.53 15.37
N ILE A 8 21.08 7.71 16.32
CA ILE A 8 20.72 6.66 17.28
C ILE A 8 20.05 5.44 16.61
N LEU A 9 19.45 5.63 15.42
CA LEU A 9 18.77 4.56 14.69
C LEU A 9 19.76 3.54 14.10
N ALA A 10 21.03 3.92 13.96
CA ALA A 10 22.09 3.02 13.51
C ALA A 10 22.79 2.28 14.67
N LEU A 11 22.51 2.68 15.92
CA LEU A 11 23.11 2.04 17.09
C LEU A 11 22.61 0.61 17.26
N LYS A 12 23.50 -0.27 17.71
CA LYS A 12 23.19 -1.69 17.91
C LYS A 12 23.24 -2.01 19.40
N PRO A 13 22.09 -2.20 20.06
CA PRO A 13 22.09 -2.64 21.43
C PRO A 13 22.61 -4.07 21.54
N VAL A 14 23.31 -4.35 22.63
CA VAL A 14 23.89 -5.65 22.94
C VAL A 14 23.48 -6.09 24.34
N THR A 15 23.56 -7.41 24.56
CA THR A 15 23.53 -7.98 25.91
C THR A 15 24.95 -8.37 26.29
N PHE A 16 25.40 -7.93 27.45
CA PHE A 16 26.73 -8.23 27.96
C PHE A 16 26.70 -8.59 29.44
N ARG A 17 27.81 -9.10 29.96
CA ARG A 17 28.01 -9.32 31.39
C ARG A 17 29.29 -8.60 31.79
N TYR A 18 29.29 -7.99 32.97
CA TYR A 18 30.54 -7.52 33.54
C TYR A 18 31.43 -8.72 33.88
N LYS A 19 32.73 -8.46 33.98
CA LYS A 19 33.68 -9.46 34.45
C LYS A 19 33.35 -9.84 35.91
N GLU A 20 33.69 -11.07 36.30
CA GLU A 20 33.32 -11.64 37.61
C GLU A 20 33.83 -10.82 38.81
N ASP A 21 34.93 -10.08 38.65
CA ASP A 21 35.48 -9.17 39.65
C ASP A 21 34.59 -7.95 39.93
N LEU A 22 33.78 -7.54 38.93
CA LEU A 22 32.84 -6.43 39.04
C LEU A 22 31.40 -6.88 39.33
N ASP A 23 31.00 -8.04 38.80
CA ASP A 23 29.70 -8.65 39.05
C ASP A 23 29.83 -10.18 39.20
N PRO A 24 30.05 -10.68 40.43
CA PRO A 24 30.13 -12.11 40.70
C PRO A 24 28.85 -12.89 40.35
N ALA A 25 27.70 -12.21 40.31
CA ALA A 25 26.44 -12.84 39.93
C ALA A 25 26.30 -13.02 38.41
N GLY A 26 27.17 -12.38 37.61
CA GLY A 26 27.17 -12.50 36.15
C GLY A 26 25.84 -12.07 35.52
N THR A 27 25.23 -11.01 36.07
CA THR A 27 23.91 -10.54 35.65
C THR A 27 23.98 -10.05 34.21
N ALA A 28 23.08 -10.53 33.35
CA ALA A 28 23.00 -10.05 31.98
C ALA A 28 22.52 -8.59 31.97
N GLN A 29 23.32 -7.71 31.39
CA GLN A 29 23.04 -6.29 31.21
C GLN A 29 22.70 -6.03 29.76
N PHE A 30 21.88 -5.01 29.51
CA PHE A 30 21.56 -4.54 28.18
C PHE A 30 22.11 -3.12 28.01
N GLY A 31 22.76 -2.84 26.88
CA GLY A 31 23.34 -1.53 26.66
C GLY A 31 24.01 -1.39 25.31
N LEU A 32 24.91 -0.41 25.23
CA LEU A 32 25.66 -0.06 24.04
C LEU A 32 27.17 -0.13 24.33
N VAL A 33 27.94 -0.53 23.32
CA VAL A 33 29.41 -0.56 23.40
C VAL A 33 29.96 0.81 22.99
N ALA A 34 30.72 1.47 23.85
CA ALA A 34 31.20 2.83 23.62
C ALA A 34 32.03 2.95 22.33
N GLU A 35 32.88 1.97 22.03
CA GLU A 35 33.68 1.96 20.80
C GLU A 35 32.83 1.82 19.54
N GLU A 36 31.69 1.12 19.60
CA GLU A 36 30.76 0.99 18.47
C GLU A 36 29.94 2.27 18.29
N VAL A 37 29.45 2.84 19.39
CA VAL A 37 28.75 4.14 19.39
C VAL A 37 29.66 5.22 18.82
N ALA A 38 30.93 5.28 19.24
CA ALA A 38 31.89 6.29 18.79
C ALA A 38 32.18 6.24 17.28
N ARG A 39 31.98 5.08 16.62
CA ARG A 39 32.10 4.96 15.16
C ARG A 39 30.89 5.54 14.42
N ILE A 40 29.73 5.58 15.07
CA ILE A 40 28.47 6.08 14.51
C ILE A 40 28.33 7.57 14.82
N ASP A 41 28.46 7.93 16.10
CA ASP A 41 28.40 9.31 16.57
C ASP A 41 29.41 9.51 17.73
N PRO A 42 30.59 10.11 17.44
CA PRO A 42 31.61 10.41 18.44
C PRO A 42 31.14 11.33 19.57
N ASP A 43 30.09 12.12 19.37
CA ASP A 43 29.61 13.07 20.37
C ASP A 43 28.76 12.37 21.45
N LEU A 44 28.37 11.11 21.22
CA LEU A 44 27.59 10.30 22.17
C LEU A 44 28.45 9.48 23.14
N VAL A 45 29.78 9.69 23.15
CA VAL A 45 30.68 9.00 24.07
C VAL A 45 31.50 9.96 24.92
N GLY A 46 31.71 9.60 26.18
CA GLY A 46 32.76 10.18 27.02
C GLY A 46 34.10 9.53 26.69
N ARG A 47 35.17 10.33 26.68
CA ARG A 47 36.53 9.87 26.42
C ARG A 47 37.40 9.98 27.68
N ASP A 48 38.34 9.07 27.84
CA ASP A 48 39.34 9.11 28.90
C ASP A 48 40.46 10.15 28.60
N GLU A 49 41.45 10.25 29.50
CA GLU A 49 42.60 11.16 29.36
C GLU A 49 43.44 10.89 28.10
N GLN A 50 43.38 9.67 27.57
CA GLN A 50 44.06 9.25 26.34
C GLN A 50 43.19 9.45 25.09
N GLY A 51 41.98 10.01 25.25
CA GLY A 51 41.04 10.27 24.16
C GLY A 51 40.28 9.03 23.67
N LYS A 52 40.36 7.89 24.37
CA LYS A 52 39.66 6.66 23.98
C LYS A 52 38.22 6.69 24.50
N PRO A 53 37.23 6.22 23.71
CA PRO A 53 35.87 6.04 24.20
C PRO A 53 35.86 5.14 25.44
N TYR A 54 35.27 5.62 26.54
CA TYR A 54 35.21 4.91 27.82
C TYR A 54 33.77 4.69 28.30
N THR A 55 32.85 5.60 27.97
CA THR A 55 31.45 5.49 28.38
C THR A 55 30.51 6.07 27.33
N VAL A 56 29.27 5.61 27.31
CA VAL A 56 28.20 6.17 26.47
C VAL A 56 27.48 7.26 27.26
N ARG A 57 27.18 8.38 26.61
CA ARG A 57 26.40 9.50 27.17
C ARG A 57 24.92 9.17 27.11
N TYR A 58 24.46 8.29 28.00
CA TYR A 58 23.09 7.78 27.98
C TYR A 58 22.02 8.87 28.13
N GLU A 59 22.31 9.98 28.80
CA GLU A 59 21.39 11.12 28.89
C GLU A 59 21.11 11.74 27.51
N ALA A 60 22.15 11.87 26.68
CA ALA A 60 22.01 12.37 25.32
C ALA A 60 21.25 11.36 24.44
N VAL A 61 21.62 10.07 24.53
CA VAL A 61 20.94 8.98 23.81
C VAL A 61 19.45 8.96 24.16
N ASN A 62 19.10 9.04 25.45
CA ASN A 62 17.70 9.02 25.91
C ASN A 62 16.90 10.23 25.41
N ALA A 63 17.48 11.43 25.42
CA ALA A 63 16.84 12.62 24.87
C ALA A 63 16.61 12.51 23.35
N MET A 64 17.58 11.94 22.62
CA MET A 64 17.46 11.68 21.18
C MET A 64 16.42 10.60 20.89
N LEU A 65 16.35 9.54 21.71
CA LEU A 65 15.32 8.49 21.61
C LEU A 65 13.93 9.07 21.77
N LEU A 66 13.71 9.96 22.74
CA LEU A 66 12.44 10.66 22.89
C LEU A 66 12.08 11.46 21.63
N ASN A 67 13.05 12.14 21.02
CA ASN A 67 12.81 12.88 19.78
C ASN A 67 12.42 11.96 18.62
N GLU A 68 13.14 10.85 18.39
CA GLU A 68 12.81 9.88 17.34
C GLU A 68 11.45 9.20 17.60
N PHE A 69 11.14 8.87 18.85
CA PHE A 69 9.84 8.34 19.22
C PHE A 69 8.71 9.32 18.87
N LEU A 70 8.86 10.61 19.23
CA LEU A 70 7.87 11.63 18.90
C LEU A 70 7.73 11.87 17.39
N LYS A 71 8.82 11.74 16.62
CA LYS A 71 8.75 11.82 15.15
C LYS A 71 7.96 10.66 14.57
N GLU A 72 8.27 9.43 14.97
CA GLU A 72 7.59 8.24 14.44
C GLU A 72 6.12 8.25 14.88
N HIS A 73 5.81 8.68 16.11
CA HIS A 73 4.43 8.86 16.57
C HIS A 73 3.63 9.80 15.65
N ARG A 74 4.14 11.00 15.36
CA ARG A 74 3.49 11.95 14.43
C ARG A 74 3.33 11.39 13.02
N LYS A 75 4.31 10.60 12.56
CA LYS A 75 4.27 9.95 11.25
C LYS A 75 3.17 8.88 11.21
N VAL A 76 3.01 8.09 12.26
CA VAL A 76 1.93 7.12 12.42
C VAL A 76 0.58 7.82 12.44
N GLU A 77 0.38 8.87 13.24
CA GLU A 77 -0.87 9.65 13.26
C GLU A 77 -1.25 10.19 11.86
N LYS A 78 -0.24 10.69 11.12
CA LYS A 78 -0.43 11.17 9.75
C LYS A 78 -0.77 10.04 8.78
N MET A 79 -0.16 8.87 8.94
CA MET A 79 -0.50 7.69 8.14
C MET A 79 -1.92 7.21 8.43
N GLU A 80 -2.33 7.14 9.69
CA GLU A 80 -3.69 6.79 10.10
C GLU A 80 -4.73 7.73 9.50
N THR A 81 -4.47 9.04 9.54
CA THR A 81 -5.34 10.05 8.93
C THR A 81 -5.48 9.84 7.42
N ARG A 82 -4.36 9.61 6.72
CA ARG A 82 -4.36 9.34 5.27
C ARG A 82 -5.10 8.05 4.93
N MET A 83 -4.89 6.98 5.69
CA MET A 83 -5.60 5.71 5.51
C MET A 83 -7.11 5.90 5.69
N ALA A 84 -7.54 6.69 6.66
CA ALA A 84 -8.95 6.99 6.86
C ALA A 84 -9.54 7.78 5.68
N GLU A 85 -8.81 8.76 5.15
CA GLU A 85 -9.23 9.51 3.96
C GLU A 85 -9.30 8.64 2.70
N GLU A 86 -8.29 7.81 2.48
CA GLU A 86 -8.25 6.87 1.35
C GLU A 86 -9.38 5.84 1.43
N ARG A 87 -9.66 5.31 2.62
CA ARG A 87 -10.79 4.40 2.85
C ARG A 87 -12.12 5.06 2.47
N LYS A 88 -12.34 6.32 2.85
CA LYS A 88 -13.55 7.07 2.47
C LYS A 88 -13.65 7.29 0.95
N LYS A 89 -12.54 7.61 0.29
CA LYS A 89 -12.49 7.76 -1.18
C LYS A 89 -12.80 6.43 -1.89
N PHE A 90 -12.28 5.33 -1.37
CA PHE A 90 -12.53 4.01 -1.93
C PHE A 90 -14.00 3.60 -1.77
N GLU A 91 -14.57 3.84 -0.59
CA GLU A 91 -15.99 3.56 -0.32
C GLU A 91 -16.92 4.37 -1.24
N SER A 92 -16.64 5.66 -1.45
CA SER A 92 -17.43 6.48 -2.37
C SER A 92 -17.29 6.04 -3.83
N ALA A 93 -16.09 5.67 -4.27
CA ALA A 93 -15.83 5.12 -5.60
C ALA A 93 -16.59 3.81 -5.82
N LEU A 94 -16.61 2.90 -4.83
CA LEU A 94 -17.38 1.66 -4.90
C LEU A 94 -18.88 1.91 -5.06
N VAL A 95 -19.45 2.86 -4.31
CA VAL A 95 -20.86 3.23 -4.45
C VAL A 95 -21.15 3.79 -5.84
N GLN A 96 -20.28 4.64 -6.38
CA GLN A 96 -20.43 5.16 -7.73
C GLN A 96 -20.33 4.06 -8.79
N GLN A 97 -19.37 3.16 -8.67
CA GLN A 97 -19.20 2.03 -9.59
C GLN A 97 -20.41 1.10 -9.55
N GLN A 98 -20.96 0.82 -8.37
CA GLN A 98 -22.17 0.01 -8.23
C GLN A 98 -23.38 0.67 -8.92
N LYS A 99 -23.51 2.00 -8.84
CA LYS A 99 -24.55 2.76 -9.56
C LYS A 99 -24.36 2.69 -11.07
N GLN A 100 -23.13 2.83 -11.55
CA GLN A 100 -22.81 2.72 -12.98
C GLN A 100 -23.12 1.31 -13.52
N ILE A 101 -22.74 0.26 -12.79
CA ILE A 101 -23.07 -1.13 -13.16
C ILE A 101 -24.58 -1.34 -13.21
N ALA A 102 -25.33 -0.83 -12.23
CA ALA A 102 -26.78 -0.91 -12.23
C ALA A 102 -27.40 -0.19 -13.45
N GLY A 103 -26.92 1.03 -13.77
CA GLY A 103 -27.35 1.77 -14.95
C GLY A 103 -27.05 1.06 -16.27
N LEU A 104 -25.83 0.51 -16.42
CA LEU A 104 -25.44 -0.29 -17.58
C LEU A 104 -26.31 -1.55 -17.71
N THR A 105 -26.62 -2.21 -16.60
CA THR A 105 -27.49 -3.39 -16.57
C THR A 105 -28.91 -3.05 -17.06
N ILE A 106 -29.45 -1.90 -16.66
CA ILE A 106 -30.74 -1.40 -17.14
C ILE A 106 -30.68 -1.13 -18.65
N GLY A 107 -29.68 -0.37 -19.11
CA GLY A 107 -29.51 -0.06 -20.53
C GLY A 107 -29.36 -1.31 -21.40
N LEU A 108 -28.63 -2.32 -20.94
CA LEU A 108 -28.49 -3.61 -21.64
C LEU A 108 -29.83 -4.35 -21.77
N LYS A 109 -30.67 -4.34 -20.72
CA LYS A 109 -32.01 -4.95 -20.77
C LYS A 109 -32.92 -4.22 -21.77
N GLU A 110 -32.87 -2.89 -21.80
CA GLU A 110 -33.64 -2.07 -22.74
C GLU A 110 -33.20 -2.32 -24.19
N GLN A 111 -31.89 -2.35 -24.45
CA GLN A 111 -31.36 -2.69 -25.77
C GLN A 111 -31.78 -4.10 -26.22
N ALA A 112 -31.71 -5.09 -25.32
CA ALA A 112 -32.18 -6.44 -25.62
C ALA A 112 -33.67 -6.48 -25.98
N ALA A 113 -34.51 -5.67 -25.32
CA ALA A 113 -35.93 -5.55 -25.63
C ALA A 113 -36.16 -4.86 -27.00
N GLN A 114 -35.40 -3.83 -27.33
CA GLN A 114 -35.47 -3.16 -28.64
C GLN A 114 -35.05 -4.10 -29.78
N LEU A 115 -33.97 -4.86 -29.62
CA LEU A 115 -33.53 -5.85 -30.61
C LEU A 115 -34.59 -6.93 -30.84
N ARG A 116 -35.25 -7.42 -29.78
CA ARG A 116 -36.38 -8.36 -29.91
C ARG A 116 -37.52 -7.73 -30.71
N LYS A 117 -37.88 -6.48 -30.43
CA LYS A 117 -38.93 -5.76 -31.15
C LYS A 117 -38.62 -5.63 -32.65
N ILE A 118 -37.38 -5.27 -33.00
CA ILE A 118 -36.91 -5.18 -34.38
C ILE A 118 -37.00 -6.54 -35.08
N ASN A 119 -36.50 -7.61 -34.45
CA ASN A 119 -36.54 -8.96 -35.03
C ASN A 119 -37.97 -9.53 -35.16
N SER A 120 -38.93 -9.06 -34.35
CA SER A 120 -40.34 -9.44 -34.44
C SER A 120 -41.14 -8.64 -35.46
N GLN A 121 -40.55 -7.59 -36.08
CA GLN A 121 -41.15 -6.99 -37.26
C GLN A 121 -40.89 -7.92 -38.45
N PRO A 122 -41.93 -8.44 -39.13
CA PRO A 122 -41.71 -9.27 -40.30
C PRO A 122 -41.11 -8.38 -41.39
N HIS A 123 -39.82 -8.57 -41.67
CA HIS A 123 -39.32 -8.28 -43.00
C HIS A 123 -40.17 -9.12 -43.94
N LEU A 124 -41.05 -8.44 -44.69
CA LEU A 124 -41.77 -8.89 -45.87
C LEU A 124 -41.32 -10.29 -46.32
N ALA A 125 -41.97 -11.31 -45.76
CA ALA A 125 -41.79 -12.68 -46.20
C ALA A 125 -42.23 -12.71 -47.67
N GLN A 126 -41.24 -12.83 -48.55
CA GLN A 126 -41.45 -13.19 -49.95
C GLN A 126 -42.34 -14.44 -49.96
N GLN A 127 -43.60 -14.29 -50.38
CA GLN A 127 -44.45 -15.45 -50.65
C GLN A 127 -44.06 -16.01 -52.03
N PRO A 128 -43.87 -17.33 -52.15
CA PRO A 128 -43.61 -17.98 -53.43
C PRO A 128 -44.92 -18.08 -54.21
N GLN A 129 -45.00 -17.48 -55.41
CA GLN A 129 -46.01 -17.85 -56.39
C GLN A 129 -45.32 -18.52 -57.57
N LEU A 130 -45.70 -19.79 -57.76
CA LEU A 130 -45.22 -20.68 -58.78
C LEU A 130 -45.47 -20.09 -60.17
N VAL A 131 -44.45 -20.19 -61.01
CA VAL A 131 -44.53 -19.94 -62.45
C VAL A 131 -45.42 -21.02 -63.07
N SER A 132 -46.71 -20.74 -63.21
CA SER A 132 -47.60 -21.51 -64.06
C SER A 132 -47.57 -20.91 -65.46
N ASN A 133 -46.68 -21.39 -66.32
CA ASN A 133 -46.91 -21.27 -67.75
C ASN A 133 -46.53 -22.57 -68.46
N THR A 134 -47.52 -23.44 -68.56
CA THR A 134 -47.50 -24.67 -69.33
C THR A 134 -47.60 -24.34 -70.82
N LYS A 135 -46.63 -24.88 -71.58
CA LYS A 135 -46.49 -24.96 -73.04
C LYS A 135 -47.81 -24.86 -73.83
N GLN A 136 -47.79 -24.16 -74.97
CA GLN A 136 -48.26 -24.72 -76.26
C GLN A 136 -47.65 -23.99 -77.46
N HIS A 137 -47.22 -24.81 -78.45
CA HIS A 137 -46.95 -24.50 -79.86
C HIS A 137 -45.84 -23.48 -80.16
N GLY A 138 -44.79 -23.77 -80.92
CA GLY A 138 -44.60 -24.78 -81.97
C GLY A 138 -44.18 -24.06 -83.25
N GLN A 139 -43.19 -24.61 -83.96
CA GLN A 139 -42.72 -24.26 -85.32
C GLN A 139 -41.72 -23.10 -85.41
N THR A 140 -40.40 -23.33 -85.59
CA THR A 140 -39.59 -23.89 -86.70
C THR A 140 -39.09 -22.82 -87.68
N ASN A 141 -37.76 -22.86 -87.86
CA ASN A 141 -36.87 -22.18 -88.80
C ASN A 141 -36.63 -20.68 -88.64
#